data_AF-A0A3D1DJW7-F1
#
_entry.id   AF-A0A3D1DJW7-F1
#
_cell.length_a   1.000
_cell.length_b   1.000
_cell.length_c   1.000
_cell.angle_alpha   90.00
_cell.angle_beta   90.00
_cell.angle_gamma   90.00
#
_symmetry.space_group_name_H-M   'P 1'
#
loop_
_entity.id
_entity.type
_entity.pdbx_description
1 polymer ?
#
loop_
_entity_poly.entity_id
_entity_poly.type
_entity_poly.pdbx_seq_one_letter_code
_entity_poly.pdbx_strand_id
1 'polypeptide(L)'
;SRITNLLGHQMLMARRLVERGCGFVTVVDCTWDFHNDGNNPATIEGMNVLGPQADHAIAAFMDDLEERGLTDKVLLLVTGEMGRSPKKQGNGGTGHWSRLTPLLVAGGGLKMGQVIGKTDRNGGEATTQQYLPQHLLATILQTVFDPGEARLDSSIPSDLARLMTTGEPIRELLA
;
A
#
# COMPACT_ATOMS: atom_id res chain seq x y z
N SER A 1 -17.76 -17.35 -10.92
CA SER A 1 -17.58 -17.61 -9.47
C SER A 1 -16.10 -17.75 -9.17
N ARG A 2 -15.36 -16.90 -8.44
CA ARG A 2 -15.56 -15.82 -7.43
C ARG A 2 -16.76 -14.89 -7.61
N ILE A 3 -17.89 -15.26 -7.01
CA ILE A 3 -19.11 -14.43 -6.88
C ILE A 3 -19.11 -13.68 -5.53
N THR A 4 -18.05 -13.83 -4.74
CA THR A 4 -17.92 -13.23 -3.41
C THR A 4 -16.87 -12.14 -3.46
N ASN A 5 -17.27 -10.90 -3.16
CA ASN A 5 -16.38 -9.75 -2.93
C ASN A 5 -15.53 -9.99 -1.67
N LEU A 6 -14.55 -10.92 -1.73
CA LEU A 6 -13.73 -11.31 -0.59
C LEU A 6 -13.01 -10.08 -0.03
N LEU A 7 -12.43 -9.27 -0.90
CA LEU A 7 -11.70 -8.07 -0.52
C LEU A 7 -12.62 -7.08 0.21
N GLY A 8 -13.82 -6.79 -0.30
CA GLY A 8 -14.79 -5.93 0.39
C GLY A 8 -15.17 -6.44 1.78
N HIS A 9 -15.38 -7.75 1.95
CA HIS A 9 -15.63 -8.33 3.27
C HIS A 9 -14.41 -8.21 4.20
N GLN A 10 -13.20 -8.44 3.67
CA GLN A 10 -11.95 -8.29 4.43
C GLN A 10 -11.75 -6.83 4.87
N MET A 11 -11.99 -5.86 3.99
CA MET A 11 -11.89 -4.42 4.31
C MET A 11 -12.95 -3.99 5.34
N LEU A 12 -14.19 -4.48 5.22
CA LEU A 12 -15.24 -4.24 6.22
C LEU A 12 -14.86 -4.81 7.60
N MET A 13 -14.26 -6.00 7.62
CA MET A 13 -13.73 -6.61 8.85
C MET A 13 -12.54 -5.83 9.40
N ALA A 14 -11.62 -5.37 8.56
CA ALA A 14 -10.49 -4.54 8.97
C ALA A 14 -10.98 -3.25 9.65
N ARG A 15 -11.96 -2.57 9.06
CA ARG A 15 -12.59 -1.37 9.63
C ARG A 15 -13.24 -1.65 10.99
N ARG A 16 -13.88 -2.82 11.16
CA ARG A 16 -14.42 -3.31 12.44
C ARG A 16 -13.35 -3.53 13.50
N LEU A 17 -12.20 -4.10 13.11
CA LEU A 17 -11.08 -4.34 14.02
C LEU A 17 -10.46 -3.03 14.48
N VAL A 18 -10.24 -2.10 13.55
CA VAL A 18 -9.71 -0.76 13.85
C VAL A 18 -10.62 0.00 14.82
N GLU A 19 -11.94 0.00 14.61
CA GLU A 19 -12.90 0.59 15.56
C GLU A 19 -12.84 -0.03 16.96
N ARG A 20 -12.42 -1.29 17.05
CA ARG A 20 -12.26 -2.02 18.33
C ARG A 20 -10.87 -1.86 18.92
N GLY A 21 -10.03 -0.97 18.37
CA GLY A 21 -8.70 -0.65 18.90
C GLY A 21 -7.58 -1.54 18.38
N CYS A 22 -7.79 -2.29 17.30
CA CYS A 22 -6.69 -3.03 16.67
C CYS A 22 -5.72 -2.04 16.02
N GLY A 23 -4.45 -2.02 16.48
CA GLY A 23 -3.44 -1.06 16.01
C GLY A 23 -2.78 -1.43 14.68
N PHE A 24 -2.93 -2.67 14.19
CA PHE A 24 -2.35 -3.12 12.92
C PHE A 24 -3.18 -4.24 12.32
N VAL A 25 -3.62 -4.08 11.07
CA VAL A 25 -4.43 -5.06 10.35
C VAL A 25 -3.83 -5.30 8.97
N THR A 26 -3.58 -6.57 8.62
CA THR A 26 -3.15 -6.96 7.28
C THR A 26 -4.32 -7.58 6.52
N VAL A 27 -4.58 -7.06 5.32
CA VAL A 27 -5.49 -7.66 4.35
C VAL A 27 -4.66 -8.18 3.18
N VAL A 28 -4.93 -9.41 2.75
CA VAL A 28 -4.24 -10.04 1.62
C VAL A 28 -5.27 -10.30 0.52
N ASP A 29 -4.97 -9.80 -0.68
CA ASP A 29 -5.68 -10.13 -1.91
C ASP A 29 -4.73 -10.81 -2.89
N CYS A 30 -5.11 -11.99 -3.36
CA CYS A 30 -4.27 -12.85 -4.19
C CYS A 30 -4.70 -12.76 -5.66
N THR A 31 -3.93 -13.33 -6.59
CA THR A 31 -4.23 -13.44 -8.04
C THR A 31 -3.83 -12.21 -8.86
N TRP A 32 -3.01 -11.30 -8.32
CA TRP A 32 -2.42 -10.18 -9.07
C TRP A 32 -1.24 -10.57 -9.96
N ASP A 33 -1.00 -11.88 -10.10
CA ASP A 33 0.01 -12.42 -11.00
C ASP A 33 -0.62 -12.70 -12.38
N PHE A 34 -0.14 -12.01 -13.41
CA PHE A 34 -0.71 -12.03 -14.76
C PHE A 34 0.30 -12.49 -15.82
N HIS A 35 0.89 -13.68 -15.61
CA HIS A 35 1.90 -14.26 -16.52
C HIS A 35 1.32 -14.84 -17.82
N ASN A 36 0.02 -15.16 -17.86
CA ASN A 36 -0.60 -15.95 -18.92
C ASN A 36 0.14 -17.28 -19.24
N ASP A 37 0.35 -18.10 -18.21
CA ASP A 37 1.15 -19.34 -18.23
C ASP A 37 0.32 -20.61 -18.00
N GLY A 38 -1.00 -20.51 -18.11
CA GLY A 38 -1.95 -21.61 -17.88
C GLY A 38 -2.50 -21.68 -16.45
N ASN A 39 -1.78 -21.12 -15.47
CA ASN A 39 -2.26 -20.96 -14.10
C ASN A 39 -2.74 -19.53 -13.81
N ASN A 40 -2.14 -18.56 -14.50
CA ASN A 40 -2.42 -17.14 -14.33
C ASN A 40 -3.11 -16.55 -15.57
N PRO A 41 -4.03 -15.59 -15.42
CA PRO A 41 -4.68 -14.95 -16.57
C PRO A 41 -3.74 -14.01 -17.31
N ALA A 42 -4.17 -13.56 -18.49
CA ALA A 42 -3.53 -12.45 -19.19
C ALA A 42 -3.74 -11.13 -18.43
N THR A 43 -2.85 -10.16 -18.64
CA THR A 43 -2.83 -8.89 -17.88
C THR A 43 -4.16 -8.14 -17.97
N ILE A 44 -4.73 -8.02 -19.17
CA ILE A 44 -6.00 -7.29 -19.36
C ILE A 44 -7.17 -8.04 -18.74
N GLU A 45 -7.21 -9.36 -18.86
CA GLU A 45 -8.26 -10.19 -18.29
C GLU A 45 -8.24 -10.12 -16.76
N GLY A 46 -7.07 -10.30 -16.15
CA GLY A 46 -6.88 -10.19 -14.70
C GLY A 46 -7.26 -8.80 -14.17
N MET A 47 -6.81 -7.73 -14.83
CA MET A 47 -7.15 -6.36 -14.44
C MET A 47 -8.64 -6.03 -14.57
N ASN A 48 -9.31 -6.53 -15.61
CA ASN A 48 -10.75 -6.31 -15.79
C ASN A 48 -11.59 -6.98 -14.68
N VAL A 49 -11.05 -8.02 -14.05
CA VAL A 49 -11.71 -8.72 -12.94
C VAL A 49 -11.34 -8.12 -11.60
N LEU A 50 -10.04 -7.95 -11.33
CA LEU A 50 -9.54 -7.55 -9.99
C LEU A 50 -9.53 -6.04 -9.78
N GLY A 51 -9.24 -5.26 -10.81
CA GLY A 51 -9.16 -3.80 -10.74
C GLY A 51 -10.43 -3.17 -10.15
N PRO A 52 -11.61 -3.41 -10.73
CA PRO A 52 -12.87 -2.84 -10.22
C PRO A 52 -13.22 -3.29 -8.79
N GLN A 53 -12.82 -4.51 -8.40
CA GLN A 53 -13.07 -5.01 -7.05
C GLN A 53 -12.20 -4.29 -6.02
N ALA A 54 -10.90 -4.11 -6.32
CA ALA A 54 -9.98 -3.39 -5.45
C ALA A 54 -10.33 -1.91 -5.36
N ASP A 55 -10.60 -1.27 -6.50
CA ASP A 55 -11.01 0.14 -6.55
C ASP A 55 -12.24 0.40 -5.67
N HIS A 56 -13.30 -0.38 -5.85
CA HIS A 56 -14.53 -0.24 -5.06
C HIS A 56 -14.32 -0.57 -3.57
N ALA A 57 -13.57 -1.63 -3.25
CA ALA A 57 -13.34 -2.01 -1.85
C ALA A 57 -12.49 -0.98 -1.08
N ILE A 58 -11.49 -0.39 -1.75
CA ILE A 58 -10.66 0.67 -1.18
C ILE A 58 -11.48 1.95 -1.01
N ALA A 59 -12.23 2.36 -2.03
CA ALA A 59 -13.10 3.53 -1.96
C ALA A 59 -14.12 3.42 -0.81
N ALA A 60 -14.86 2.31 -0.76
CA ALA A 60 -15.85 2.08 0.30
C ALA A 60 -15.23 2.04 1.71
N PHE A 61 -14.00 1.53 1.85
CA PHE A 61 -13.29 1.57 3.13
C PHE A 61 -12.93 3.01 3.53
N MET A 62 -12.49 3.85 2.59
CA MET A 62 -12.18 5.25 2.86
C MET A 62 -13.44 6.05 3.23
N ASP A 63 -14.55 5.83 2.52
CA ASP A 63 -15.85 6.43 2.85
C ASP A 63 -16.31 6.02 4.27
N ASP A 64 -16.20 4.73 4.59
CA ASP A 64 -16.49 4.19 5.94
C ASP A 64 -15.65 4.89 7.03
N LEU A 65 -14.36 5.15 6.77
CA LEU A 65 -13.49 5.84 7.72
C LEU A 65 -13.87 7.31 7.87
N GLU A 66 -14.24 7.99 6.78
CA GLU A 66 -14.65 9.38 6.79
C GLU A 66 -15.96 9.57 7.58
N GLU A 67 -16.99 8.76 7.29
CA GLU A 67 -18.28 8.79 8.00
C GLU A 67 -18.14 8.58 9.51
N ARG A 68 -17.06 7.91 9.93
CA ARG A 68 -16.76 7.60 11.34
C ARG A 68 -15.79 8.56 11.99
N GLY A 69 -15.27 9.55 11.26
CA GLY A 69 -14.25 10.47 11.75
C GLY A 69 -12.93 9.76 12.09
N LEU A 70 -12.58 8.71 11.34
CA LEU A 70 -11.39 7.90 11.54
C LEU A 70 -10.28 8.17 10.50
N THR A 71 -10.54 8.94 9.45
CA THR A 71 -9.57 9.20 8.36
C THR A 71 -8.20 9.66 8.87
N ASP A 72 -8.15 10.56 9.86
CA ASP A 72 -6.89 11.05 10.41
C ASP A 72 -6.21 10.07 11.37
N LYS A 73 -6.94 9.07 11.87
CA LYS A 73 -6.45 8.08 12.85
C LYS A 73 -6.00 6.77 12.21
N VAL A 74 -6.31 6.56 10.93
CA VAL A 74 -6.08 5.29 10.23
C VAL A 74 -5.24 5.55 8.99
N LEU A 75 -4.04 4.96 8.96
CA LEU A 75 -3.16 4.96 7.80
C LEU A 75 -3.41 3.68 6.98
N LEU A 76 -3.99 3.84 5.79
CA LEU A 76 -4.13 2.76 4.82
C LEU A 76 -2.91 2.72 3.89
N LEU A 77 -2.34 1.54 3.73
CA LEU A 77 -1.27 1.26 2.77
C LEU A 77 -1.72 0.12 1.84
N VAL A 78 -1.65 0.36 0.54
CA VAL A 78 -1.91 -0.66 -0.48
C VAL A 78 -0.68 -0.79 -1.36
N THR A 79 -0.06 -1.97 -1.33
CA THR A 79 1.15 -2.28 -2.08
C THR A 79 1.16 -3.76 -2.47
N GLY A 80 1.91 -4.09 -3.52
CA GLY A 80 2.27 -5.47 -3.85
C GLY A 80 3.66 -5.83 -3.33
N GLU A 81 4.01 -7.12 -3.43
CA GLU A 81 5.37 -7.60 -3.18
C GLU A 81 6.34 -7.16 -4.29
N MET A 82 5.85 -7.08 -5.52
CA MET A 82 6.65 -6.85 -6.72
C MET A 82 5.84 -6.14 -7.80
N GLY A 83 6.51 -5.35 -8.63
CA GLY A 83 5.91 -4.74 -9.81
C GLY A 83 5.74 -5.72 -10.96
N ARG A 84 5.14 -5.20 -12.04
CA ARG A 84 4.96 -5.91 -13.30
C ARG A 84 5.78 -5.27 -14.41
N SER A 85 6.38 -6.11 -15.26
CA SER A 85 7.22 -5.63 -16.35
C SER A 85 6.39 -4.75 -17.29
N PRO A 86 6.85 -3.53 -17.64
CA PRO A 86 6.03 -2.65 -18.47
C PRO A 86 5.86 -3.18 -19.90
N LYS A 87 6.80 -4.01 -20.36
CA LYS A 87 6.71 -4.71 -21.63
C LYS A 87 5.85 -5.97 -21.47
N LYS A 88 4.76 -6.05 -22.25
CA LYS A 88 3.98 -7.29 -22.39
C LYS A 88 4.80 -8.37 -23.09
N GLN A 89 4.62 -9.60 -22.64
CA GLN A 89 5.15 -10.78 -23.30
C GLN A 89 4.27 -11.17 -24.49
N GLY A 90 4.77 -12.02 -25.39
CA GLY A 90 4.05 -12.41 -26.62
C GLY A 90 2.71 -13.14 -26.36
N ASN A 91 2.55 -13.72 -25.16
CA ASN A 91 1.31 -14.33 -24.70
C ASN A 91 0.32 -13.31 -24.10
N GLY A 92 0.64 -12.01 -23.97
CA GLY A 92 -0.23 -11.02 -23.33
C GLY A 92 -0.15 -10.97 -21.80
N GLY A 93 0.77 -11.73 -21.20
CA GLY A 93 1.18 -11.59 -19.81
C GLY A 93 2.22 -10.49 -19.60
N THR A 94 2.57 -10.25 -18.34
CA THR A 94 3.72 -9.43 -17.91
C THR A 94 4.59 -10.25 -16.97
N GLY A 95 5.91 -10.00 -16.92
CA GLY A 95 6.81 -10.66 -15.96
C GLY A 95 6.92 -9.90 -14.64
N HIS A 96 7.70 -10.44 -13.69
CA HIS A 96 8.05 -9.73 -12.46
C HIS A 96 8.97 -8.54 -12.74
N TRP A 97 8.83 -7.48 -11.94
CA TRP A 97 9.63 -6.28 -12.06
C TRP A 97 10.06 -5.75 -10.68
N SER A 98 11.32 -5.98 -10.32
CA SER A 98 11.86 -5.58 -9.02
C SER A 98 12.28 -4.11 -8.96
N ARG A 99 12.29 -3.41 -10.10
CA ARG A 99 12.79 -2.03 -10.19
C ARG A 99 11.76 -1.01 -9.74
N LEU A 100 10.47 -1.36 -9.73
CA LEU A 100 9.40 -0.44 -9.38
C LEU A 100 8.13 -1.18 -8.96
N THR A 101 7.52 -0.75 -7.87
CA THR A 101 6.20 -1.22 -7.39
C THR A 101 5.36 0.00 -7.00
N PRO A 102 4.07 0.08 -7.40
CA PRO A 102 3.20 1.16 -6.97
C PRO A 102 2.85 1.02 -5.48
N LEU A 103 2.75 2.16 -4.80
CA LEU A 103 2.31 2.28 -3.42
C LEU A 103 1.18 3.31 -3.37
N LEU A 104 0.04 2.93 -2.80
CA LEU A 104 -1.04 3.85 -2.45
C LEU A 104 -1.04 4.05 -0.94
N VAL A 105 -1.11 5.31 -0.53
CA VAL A 105 -1.16 5.75 0.87
C VAL A 105 -2.39 6.64 1.05
N ALA A 106 -3.18 6.40 2.09
CA ALA A 106 -4.35 7.21 2.41
C ALA A 106 -4.57 7.34 3.93
N GLY A 107 -5.06 8.50 4.38
CA GLY A 107 -5.38 8.77 5.78
C GLY A 107 -4.16 9.01 6.69
N GLY A 108 -4.34 8.82 7.99
CA GLY A 108 -3.29 8.95 9.01
C GLY A 108 -2.82 10.39 9.26
N GLY A 109 -3.63 11.40 8.89
CA GLY A 109 -3.29 12.81 9.05
C GLY A 109 -2.15 13.29 8.14
N LEU A 110 -1.74 12.48 7.18
CA LEU A 110 -0.70 12.80 6.21
C LEU A 110 -1.24 13.70 5.09
N LYS A 111 -0.34 14.33 4.34
CA LYS A 111 -0.69 15.18 3.20
C LYS A 111 -1.18 14.33 2.02
N MET A 112 -2.48 14.37 1.74
CA MET A 112 -3.14 13.57 0.70
C MET A 112 -3.33 14.33 -0.62
N GLY A 113 -3.85 13.62 -1.64
CA GLY A 113 -4.24 14.21 -2.92
C GLY A 113 -3.09 14.52 -3.88
N GLN A 114 -1.99 13.78 -3.77
CA GLN A 114 -0.78 14.02 -4.56
C GLN A 114 -0.24 12.75 -5.19
N VAL A 115 0.52 12.92 -6.28
CA VAL A 115 1.35 11.89 -6.90
C VAL A 115 2.80 12.18 -6.55
N ILE A 116 3.45 11.23 -5.88
CA ILE A 116 4.85 11.35 -5.47
C ILE A 116 5.69 10.46 -6.37
N GLY A 117 6.71 11.07 -6.97
CA GLY A 117 7.62 10.41 -7.89
C GLY A 117 7.10 10.31 -9.33
N LYS A 118 8.00 9.94 -10.25
CA LYS A 118 7.72 9.74 -11.68
C LYS A 118 8.52 8.58 -12.23
N THR A 119 8.00 7.97 -13.28
CA THR A 119 8.68 6.93 -14.05
C THR A 119 9.14 7.43 -15.41
N ASP A 120 9.94 6.64 -16.11
CA ASP A 120 10.21 6.85 -17.53
C ASP A 120 8.93 6.67 -18.36
N ARG A 121 8.98 7.05 -19.65
CA ARG A 121 7.83 6.96 -20.56
C ARG A 121 7.22 5.57 -20.65
N ASN A 122 8.00 4.53 -20.41
CA ASN A 122 7.57 3.14 -20.50
C ASN A 122 7.12 2.59 -19.15
N GLY A 123 7.29 3.30 -18.04
CA GLY A 123 6.99 2.83 -16.69
C GLY A 123 8.04 1.87 -16.10
N GLY A 124 9.25 1.79 -16.68
CA GLY A 124 10.28 0.83 -16.28
C GLY A 124 11.10 1.29 -15.09
N GLU A 125 11.57 2.52 -15.12
CA GLU A 125 12.44 3.10 -14.09
C GLU A 125 11.86 4.34 -13.44
N ALA A 126 12.24 4.60 -12.19
CA ALA A 126 12.03 5.90 -11.58
C ALA A 126 12.93 6.97 -12.24
N THR A 127 12.36 8.12 -12.55
CA THR A 127 13.08 9.30 -13.09
C THR A 127 13.26 10.41 -12.05
N THR A 128 12.68 10.24 -10.87
CA THR A 128 12.82 11.10 -9.69
C THR A 128 13.45 10.33 -8.54
N GLN A 129 13.47 10.92 -7.34
CA GLN A 129 13.87 10.24 -6.11
C GLN A 129 13.23 8.85 -6.00
N GLN A 130 14.06 7.84 -5.73
CA GLN A 130 13.61 6.48 -5.49
C GLN A 130 13.28 6.32 -4.01
N TYR A 131 12.11 5.75 -3.75
CA TYR A 131 11.69 5.38 -2.41
C TYR A 131 11.79 3.86 -2.24
N LEU A 132 12.72 3.47 -1.38
CA LEU A 132 12.95 2.10 -0.92
C LEU A 132 12.08 1.77 0.31
N PRO A 133 11.88 0.48 0.66
CA PRO A 133 11.03 0.07 1.78
C PRO A 133 11.34 0.74 3.12
N GLN A 134 12.61 1.08 3.39
CA GLN A 134 12.99 1.78 4.62
C GLN A 134 12.40 3.20 4.73
N HIS A 135 12.14 3.88 3.60
CA HIS A 135 11.51 5.20 3.61
C HIS A 135 10.04 5.10 3.96
N LEU A 136 9.35 4.08 3.43
CA LEU A 136 7.98 3.78 3.81
C LEU A 136 7.90 3.43 5.30
N LEU A 137 8.79 2.55 5.78
CA LEU A 137 8.81 2.16 7.19
C LEU A 137 9.10 3.37 8.11
N ALA A 138 10.06 4.23 7.75
CA ALA A 138 10.31 5.47 8.48
C ALA A 138 9.07 6.39 8.50
N THR A 139 8.37 6.51 7.37
CA THR A 139 7.13 7.30 7.28
C THR A 139 6.06 6.75 8.22
N ILE A 140 5.79 5.44 8.19
CA ILE A 140 4.81 4.79 9.07
C ILE A 140 5.15 5.08 10.52
N LEU A 141 6.40 4.78 10.91
CA LEU A 141 6.83 4.88 12.29
C LEU A 141 6.77 6.30 12.84
N GLN A 142 7.13 7.30 12.03
CA GLN A 142 7.04 8.72 12.41
C GLN A 142 5.60 9.25 12.37
N THR A 143 4.66 8.54 11.72
CA THR A 143 3.24 8.91 11.68
C THR A 143 2.47 8.30 12.84
N VAL A 144 2.72 7.03 13.16
CA VAL A 144 1.88 6.26 14.10
C VAL A 144 2.41 6.26 15.53
N PHE A 145 3.66 6.68 15.74
CA PHE A 145 4.27 6.78 17.06
C PHE A 145 4.80 8.18 17.33
N ASP A 146 4.79 8.58 18.60
CA ASP A 146 5.54 9.74 19.06
C ASP A 146 7.04 9.36 19.18
N PRO A 147 7.94 9.97 18.38
CA PRO A 147 9.36 9.67 18.44
C PRO A 147 10.01 10.02 19.79
N GLY A 148 9.44 10.96 20.54
CA GLY A 148 9.88 11.35 21.87
C GLY A 148 9.57 10.27 22.92
N GLU A 149 8.35 9.73 22.91
CA GLU A 149 7.97 8.63 23.81
C GLU A 149 8.72 7.34 23.47
N ALA A 150 8.84 7.02 22.18
CA ALA A 150 9.52 5.81 21.74
C ALA A 150 11.01 5.75 22.10
N ARG A 151 11.68 6.92 22.24
CA ARG A 151 13.07 6.99 22.71
C ARG A 151 13.23 6.60 24.18
N LEU A 152 12.19 6.77 24.98
CA LEU A 152 12.19 6.50 26.41
C LEU A 152 11.76 5.06 26.72
N ASP A 153 11.12 4.38 25.76
CA ASP A 153 10.67 3.01 25.90
C ASP A 153 11.80 2.02 25.58
N SER A 154 12.39 1.45 26.63
CA SER A 154 13.46 0.45 26.52
C SER A 154 12.99 -0.92 26.02
N SER A 155 11.68 -1.14 25.86
CA SER A 155 11.13 -2.36 25.26
C SER A 155 11.19 -2.34 23.73
N ILE A 156 11.35 -1.16 23.12
CA ILE A 156 11.45 -1.02 21.66
C ILE A 156 12.86 -1.42 21.20
N PRO A 157 12.98 -2.33 20.20
CA PRO A 157 14.28 -2.66 19.63
C PRO A 157 15.03 -1.42 19.14
N SER A 158 16.34 -1.36 19.41
CA SER A 158 17.18 -0.20 19.10
C SER A 158 17.15 0.21 17.63
N ASP A 159 17.08 -0.75 16.71
CA ASP A 159 16.96 -0.48 15.28
C ASP A 159 15.64 0.21 14.91
N LEU A 160 14.54 -0.15 15.58
CA LEU A 160 13.23 0.46 15.38
C LEU A 160 13.22 1.88 15.96
N ALA A 161 13.72 2.05 17.19
CA ALA A 161 13.89 3.36 17.81
C ALA A 161 14.78 4.29 16.96
N ARG A 162 15.83 3.76 16.33
CA ARG A 162 16.68 4.52 15.41
C ARG A 162 15.91 4.93 14.16
N LEU A 163 15.12 4.03 13.57
CA LEU A 163 14.33 4.35 12.37
C LEU A 163 13.24 5.39 12.64
N MET A 164 12.59 5.32 13.81
CA MET A 164 11.63 6.32 14.28
C MET A 164 12.22 7.72 14.42
N THR A 165 13.53 7.81 14.67
CA THR A 165 14.17 9.07 15.09
C THR A 165 15.12 9.66 14.06
N THR A 166 15.69 8.82 13.20
CA THR A 166 16.71 9.20 12.21
C THR A 166 16.43 8.63 10.83
N GLY A 167 15.38 7.82 10.66
CA GLY A 167 14.94 7.32 9.37
C GLY A 167 14.57 8.47 8.43
N GLU A 168 14.80 8.27 7.14
CA GLU A 168 14.42 9.23 6.09
C GLU A 168 13.01 8.89 5.60
N PRO A 169 11.96 9.61 6.03
CA PRO A 169 10.60 9.37 5.55
C PRO A 169 10.41 9.92 4.13
N ILE A 170 9.29 9.55 3.51
CA ILE A 170 8.77 10.19 2.29
C ILE A 170 8.26 11.58 2.70
N ARG A 171 9.14 12.58 2.62
CA ARG A 171 8.88 13.92 3.17
C ARG A 171 7.67 14.62 2.57
N GLU A 172 7.33 14.32 1.33
CA GLU A 172 6.17 14.87 0.63
C GLU A 172 4.84 14.46 1.29
N LEU A 173 4.81 13.32 2.02
CA LEU A 173 3.63 12.89 2.79
C LEU A 173 3.52 13.59 4.14
N LEU A 174 4.64 14.08 4.69
CA LEU A 174 4.67 14.78 5.97
C LEU A 174 4.30 16.27 5.77
N ALA A 175 3.63 16.86 6.75
CA ALA A 175 3.25 18.27 6.76
C ALA A 175 4.42 19.18 7.14
#